data_AF-A0A0H4TCS2-F1
#
_entry.id   AF-A0A0H4TCS2-F1
#
_cell.length_a   1.000
_cell.length_b   1.000
_cell.length_c   1.000
_cell.angle_alpha   90.00
_cell.angle_beta   90.00
_cell.angle_gamma   90.00
#
_symmetry.space_group_name_H-M   'P 1'
#
loop_
_entity.id
_entity.type
_entity.pdbx_description
1 polymer ?
#
loop_
_entity_poly.entity_id
_entity_poly.type
_entity_poly.pdbx_seq_one_letter_code
_entity_poly.pdbx_strand_id
1 'polypeptide(L)'
;MYETETALPGSEVLRRAKVFFAERVPHHAAFLEQEGPTFATFRGQGGEELAIAVLGAERGTRVRASSLFFDQAIGRFFSTLPAPGPDSRSPAPLRGETEAAPRERT
;
A
#
# COMPACT_ATOMS: atom_id res chain seq x y z
N MET A 1 -4.85 -11.29 6.51
CA MET A 1 -5.48 -9.97 6.27
C MET A 1 -4.48 -8.88 6.65
N TYR A 2 -4.43 -7.79 5.89
CA TYR A 2 -3.32 -6.84 5.82
C TYR A 2 -3.85 -5.42 5.51
N GLU A 3 -3.06 -4.38 5.80
CA GLU A 3 -3.45 -2.97 5.62
C GLU A 3 -2.25 -2.11 5.19
N THR A 4 -2.51 -1.10 4.35
CA THR A 4 -1.55 -0.02 4.05
C THR A 4 -2.28 1.29 3.75
N GLU A 5 -1.54 2.40 3.72
CA GLU A 5 -2.03 3.71 3.29
C GLU A 5 -1.28 4.15 2.03
N THR A 6 -1.95 4.86 1.13
CA THR A 6 -1.37 5.36 -0.11
C THR A 6 -1.89 6.74 -0.46
N ALA A 7 -1.08 7.53 -1.17
CA ALA A 7 -1.50 8.83 -1.70
C ALA A 7 -2.47 8.71 -2.90
N LEU A 8 -2.67 7.51 -3.46
CA LEU A 8 -3.57 7.31 -4.60
C LEU A 8 -5.05 7.41 -4.18
N PRO A 9 -5.94 7.85 -5.09
CA PRO A 9 -7.37 7.74 -4.88
C PRO A 9 -7.80 6.27 -4.93
N GLY A 10 -8.83 5.91 -4.15
CA GLY A 10 -9.27 4.51 -4.03
C GLY A 10 -9.66 3.85 -5.35
N SER A 11 -10.28 4.59 -6.27
CA SER A 11 -10.60 4.08 -7.61
C SER A 11 -9.34 3.68 -8.41
N GLU A 12 -8.25 4.44 -8.28
CA GLU A 12 -6.98 4.12 -8.92
C GLU A 12 -6.30 2.91 -8.26
N VAL A 13 -6.43 2.76 -6.93
CA VAL A 13 -5.96 1.56 -6.22
C VAL A 13 -6.69 0.32 -6.74
N LEU A 14 -8.02 0.36 -6.83
CA LEU A 14 -8.82 -0.77 -7.34
C LEU A 14 -8.48 -1.07 -8.80
N ARG A 15 -8.32 -0.04 -9.64
CA ARG A 15 -7.88 -0.21 -11.04
C ARG A 15 -6.52 -0.91 -11.12
N ARG A 16 -5.54 -0.49 -10.30
CA ARG A 16 -4.21 -1.11 -10.25
C ARG A 16 -4.26 -2.55 -9.71
N ALA A 17 -5.10 -2.82 -8.72
CA ALA A 17 -5.27 -4.17 -8.18
C ALA A 17 -5.75 -5.12 -9.29
N LYS A 18 -6.74 -4.72 -10.09
CA LYS A 18 -7.23 -5.52 -11.23
C LYS A 18 -6.12 -5.92 -12.20
N VAL A 19 -5.30 -4.96 -12.60
CA VAL A 19 -4.18 -5.17 -13.51
C VAL A 19 -3.12 -6.08 -12.85
N PHE A 20 -2.77 -5.80 -11.60
CA PHE A 20 -1.72 -6.52 -10.89
C PHE A 20 -2.06 -7.99 -10.68
N PHE A 21 -3.25 -8.30 -10.14
CA PHE A 21 -3.64 -9.68 -9.84
C PHE A 21 -4.03 -10.49 -11.08
N ALA A 22 -4.42 -9.83 -12.19
CA ALA A 22 -4.68 -10.51 -13.45
C ALA A 22 -3.40 -10.84 -14.25
N GLU A 23 -2.38 -9.96 -14.25
CA GLU A 23 -1.21 -10.10 -15.13
C GLU A 23 0.07 -10.63 -14.46
N ARG A 24 0.23 -10.50 -13.13
CA ARG A 24 1.56 -10.58 -12.51
C ARG A 24 1.87 -11.81 -11.66
N VAL A 25 1.05 -12.85 -11.62
CA VAL A 25 1.40 -14.02 -10.80
C VAL A 25 0.89 -15.35 -11.38
N PRO A 26 1.71 -16.14 -12.12
CA PRO A 26 1.23 -17.40 -12.70
C PRO A 26 0.81 -18.46 -11.67
N HIS A 27 1.10 -18.28 -10.38
CA HIS A 27 0.63 -19.16 -9.29
C HIS A 27 -0.33 -18.48 -8.30
N HIS A 28 -0.54 -17.16 -8.44
CA HIS A 28 -1.48 -16.39 -7.62
C HIS A 28 -2.27 -15.41 -8.50
N ALA A 29 -2.62 -15.83 -9.70
CA ALA A 29 -3.45 -15.03 -10.59
C ALA A 29 -4.86 -15.08 -10.02
N ALA A 30 -5.46 -13.91 -9.83
CA ALA A 30 -6.84 -13.82 -9.41
C ALA A 30 -7.59 -12.86 -10.34
N PHE A 31 -8.71 -13.33 -10.87
CA PHE A 31 -9.53 -12.60 -11.80
C PHE A 31 -10.65 -11.90 -11.05
N LEU A 32 -11.06 -10.72 -11.52
CA LEU A 32 -12.13 -9.95 -10.90
C LEU A 32 -13.41 -10.78 -10.87
N GLU A 33 -13.99 -10.92 -9.68
CA GLU A 33 -15.28 -11.58 -9.46
C GLU A 33 -16.39 -10.54 -9.27
N GLN A 34 -16.19 -9.60 -8.36
CA GLN A 34 -17.13 -8.50 -8.11
C GLN A 34 -16.38 -7.18 -7.91
N GLU A 35 -16.98 -6.10 -8.37
CA GLU A 35 -16.48 -4.73 -8.18
C GLU A 35 -17.58 -3.85 -7.61
N GLY A 36 -17.22 -3.06 -6.60
CA GLY A 36 -18.02 -1.97 -6.08
C GLY A 36 -17.21 -0.67 -6.04
N PRO A 37 -17.84 0.45 -5.66
CA PRO A 37 -17.18 1.75 -5.63
C PRO A 37 -16.00 1.83 -4.65
N THR A 38 -15.98 0.96 -3.64
CA THR A 38 -14.98 0.95 -2.56
C THR A 38 -14.34 -0.42 -2.34
N PHE A 39 -14.62 -1.41 -3.19
CA PHE A 39 -14.05 -2.74 -3.03
C PHE A 39 -13.97 -3.49 -4.36
N ALA A 40 -13.12 -4.51 -4.39
CA ALA A 40 -13.08 -5.51 -5.45
C ALA A 40 -12.78 -6.88 -4.83
N THR A 41 -13.52 -7.91 -5.25
CA THR A 41 -13.21 -9.31 -4.94
C THR A 41 -12.66 -10.00 -6.17
N PHE A 42 -11.73 -10.92 -5.95
CA PHE A 42 -11.04 -11.66 -6.98
C PHE A 42 -11.07 -13.15 -6.67
N ARG A 43 -11.17 -13.97 -7.73
CA ARG A 43 -11.15 -15.42 -7.68
C ARG A 43 -9.85 -15.97 -8.25
N GLY A 44 -9.10 -16.70 -7.44
CA GLY A 44 -7.89 -17.42 -7.81
C GLY A 44 -8.16 -18.83 -8.33
N GLN A 45 -7.07 -19.54 -8.67
CA GLN A 45 -7.14 -20.97 -8.97
C GLN A 45 -7.62 -21.76 -7.73
N GLY A 46 -8.27 -22.91 -7.93
CA GLY A 46 -8.75 -23.70 -6.79
C GLY A 46 -9.87 -23.04 -5.96
N GLY A 47 -10.46 -21.94 -6.43
CA GLY A 47 -11.55 -21.26 -5.76
C GLY A 47 -11.12 -20.30 -4.65
N GLU A 48 -9.83 -19.99 -4.55
CA GLU A 48 -9.27 -19.05 -3.59
C GLU A 48 -9.85 -17.64 -3.78
N GLU A 49 -9.97 -16.90 -2.68
CA GLU A 49 -10.59 -15.57 -2.68
C GLU A 49 -9.61 -14.51 -2.17
N LEU A 50 -9.63 -13.36 -2.84
CA LEU A 50 -8.94 -12.14 -2.45
C LEU A 50 -9.94 -10.99 -2.45
N ALA A 51 -10.04 -10.29 -1.33
CA ALA A 51 -10.83 -9.07 -1.22
C ALA A 51 -9.90 -7.86 -0.99
N ILE A 52 -10.10 -6.80 -1.77
CA ILE A 52 -9.48 -5.50 -1.59
C ILE A 52 -10.57 -4.49 -1.28
N ALA A 53 -10.41 -3.74 -0.20
CA ALA A 53 -11.29 -2.64 0.17
C ALA A 53 -10.49 -1.35 0.31
N VAL A 54 -11.08 -0.24 -0.13
CA VAL A 54 -10.51 1.11 -0.03
C VAL A 54 -11.41 2.00 0.82
N LEU A 55 -10.79 2.74 1.73
CA LEU A 55 -11.45 3.70 2.61
C LEU A 55 -10.73 5.04 2.50
N GLY A 56 -11.47 6.14 2.58
CA GLY A 56 -10.85 7.47 2.67
C GLY A 56 -10.03 7.61 3.96
N ALA A 57 -8.86 8.23 3.86
CA ALA A 57 -7.99 8.55 4.99
C ALA A 57 -7.58 10.02 4.92
N GLU A 58 -7.14 10.61 6.05
CA GLU A 58 -6.59 11.97 6.08
C GLU A 58 -5.45 12.17 5.05
N ARG A 59 -4.72 11.08 4.77
CA ARG A 59 -3.49 11.05 3.96
C ARG A 59 -3.68 10.65 2.49
N GLY A 60 -4.91 10.36 2.06
CA GLY A 60 -5.21 9.67 0.80
C GLY A 60 -6.18 8.50 1.01
N THR A 61 -5.75 7.29 0.70
CA THR A 61 -6.58 6.09 0.79
C THR A 61 -5.96 5.03 1.68
N ARG A 62 -6.75 4.49 2.60
CA ARG A 62 -6.44 3.27 3.34
C ARG A 62 -6.91 2.05 2.54
N VAL A 63 -6.01 1.11 2.33
CA VAL A 63 -6.25 -0.12 1.56
C VAL A 63 -6.18 -1.30 2.51
N ARG A 64 -7.28 -2.05 2.63
CA ARG A 64 -7.33 -3.31 3.39
C ARG A 64 -7.40 -4.46 2.40
N ALA A 65 -6.61 -5.51 2.63
CA ALA A 65 -6.61 -6.71 1.81
C ALA A 65 -6.83 -7.95 2.67
N SER A 66 -7.71 -8.86 2.25
CA SER A 66 -7.97 -10.11 2.94
C SER A 66 -7.93 -11.29 1.98
N SER A 67 -7.18 -12.32 2.36
CA SER A 67 -7.08 -13.59 1.65
C SER A 67 -6.43 -14.63 2.57
N LEU A 68 -6.61 -15.91 2.25
CA LEU A 68 -5.97 -17.05 2.92
C LEU A 68 -4.61 -17.41 2.30
N PHE A 69 -4.40 -17.13 1.01
CA PHE A 69 -3.27 -17.69 0.25
C PHE A 69 -2.46 -16.65 -0.55
N PHE A 70 -2.85 -15.37 -0.49
CA PHE A 70 -2.27 -14.30 -1.30
C PHE A 70 -1.36 -13.35 -0.51
N ASP A 71 -0.85 -13.73 0.67
CA ASP A 71 -0.07 -12.82 1.54
C ASP A 71 1.13 -12.19 0.80
N GLN A 72 1.90 -13.00 0.08
CA GLN A 72 3.08 -12.55 -0.66
C GLN A 72 2.69 -11.66 -1.84
N ALA A 73 1.62 -12.00 -2.55
CA ALA A 73 1.11 -11.19 -3.67
C ALA A 73 0.56 -9.85 -3.18
N ILE A 74 -0.13 -9.83 -2.04
CA ILE A 74 -0.62 -8.63 -1.36
C ILE A 74 0.56 -7.74 -0.94
N GLY A 75 1.59 -8.32 -0.31
CA GLY A 75 2.79 -7.57 0.09
C GLY A 75 3.50 -6.93 -1.11
N ARG A 76 3.64 -7.67 -2.22
CA ARG A 76 4.19 -7.13 -3.48
C ARG A 76 3.32 -6.01 -4.04
N PHE A 77 2.00 -6.20 -4.09
CA PHE A 77 1.07 -5.17 -4.54
C PHE A 77 1.22 -3.88 -3.70
N PHE A 78 1.22 -3.99 -2.38
CA PHE A 78 1.38 -2.85 -1.48
C PHE A 78 2.71 -2.12 -1.69
N SER A 79 3.80 -2.84 -1.96
CA SER A 79 5.09 -2.24 -2.28
C SER A 79 5.10 -1.44 -3.60
N THR A 80 4.11 -1.61 -4.48
CA THR A 80 3.96 -0.80 -5.71
C THR A 80 3.14 0.48 -5.49
N LEU A 81 2.48 0.61 -4.34
CA LEU A 81 1.67 1.79 -4.03
C LEU A 81 2.58 2.92 -3.54
N PRO A 82 2.40 4.16 -4.02
CA PRO A 82 3.15 5.29 -3.52
C PRO A 82 2.78 5.54 -2.06
N ALA A 83 3.79 5.87 -1.25
CA ALA A 83 3.62 6.22 0.15
C ALA A 83 2.58 7.35 0.31
N PRO A 84 1.84 7.39 1.43
CA PRO A 84 0.96 8.51 1.73
C PRO A 84 1.78 9.81 1.79
N GLY A 85 1.13 10.94 1.50
CA GLY A 85 1.81 12.24 1.41
C GLY A 85 2.67 12.56 2.65
N PRO A 86 3.76 13.35 2.45
CA PRO A 86 4.78 13.59 3.46
C PRO A 86 4.20 14.19 4.74
N ASP A 87 4.80 13.85 5.87
CA ASP A 87 4.08 13.94 7.13
C ASP A 87 4.12 15.31 7.79
N SER A 88 2.99 16.02 7.73
CA SER A 88 2.84 17.31 8.43
C SER A 88 2.93 17.20 9.96
N ARG A 89 2.99 15.99 10.55
CA ARG A 89 3.27 15.78 11.99
C ARG A 89 4.70 15.33 12.30
N SER A 90 5.55 15.13 11.30
CA SER A 90 6.97 14.86 11.53
C SER A 90 7.73 16.19 11.50
N PRO A 91 8.22 16.70 12.64
CA PRO A 91 9.19 17.78 12.59
C PRO A 91 10.40 17.28 11.80
N ALA A 92 10.77 18.00 10.74
CA ALA A 92 11.96 17.75 9.97
C ALA A 92 13.16 17.55 10.91
N PRO A 93 14.12 16.66 10.60
CA PRO A 93 15.36 16.60 11.37
C PRO A 93 15.99 17.98 11.31
N LEU A 94 16.12 18.61 12.48
CA LEU A 94 16.72 19.93 12.65
C LEU A 94 18.13 19.86 12.06
N ARG A 95 18.30 20.41 10.86
CA ARG A 95 19.63 20.61 10.29
C ARG A 95 20.32 21.68 11.13
N GLY A 96 21.32 21.26 11.91
CA GLY A 96 22.35 22.16 12.40
C GLY A 96 22.79 21.91 13.82
N GLU A 97 23.80 21.05 13.98
CA GLU A 97 24.82 21.31 14.99
C GLU A 97 26.17 21.24 14.29
N THR A 98 26.69 22.44 14.02
CA THR A 98 28.05 22.69 13.61
C THR A 98 28.97 22.26 14.75
N GLU A 99 29.71 21.17 14.58
CA GLU A 99 30.80 20.83 15.49
C GLU A 99 31.94 21.83 15.27
N ALA A 100 31.88 22.94 16.02
CA ALA A 100 32.99 23.87 16.16
C ALA A 100 33.86 23.42 17.35
N ALA A 101 34.91 22.67 17.05
CA ALA A 101 36.11 22.64 17.90
C ALA A 101 36.96 23.90 17.61
N PRO A 102 38.05 24.21 18.34
CA PRO A 102 38.48 23.84 19.71
C PRO A 102 38.85 25.09 20.53
N ARG A 103 38.95 25.05 21.89
CA ARG A 103 39.91 25.85 22.70
C ARG A 103 40.10 25.26 24.10
N GLU A 104 41.14 24.46 24.29
CA GLU A 104 41.71 24.25 25.63
C GLU A 104 42.90 25.19 25.82
N ARG A 105 42.77 26.08 26.80
CA ARG A 105 43.84 26.83 27.43
C ARG A 105 44.05 26.23 28.81
N THR A 106 45.22 25.67 29.08
CA THR A 106 46.04 25.82 30.30
C THR A 106 47.29 24.97 30.14
#